data_AF-A0A2E2HPS6-F1
#
_entry.id   AF-A0A2E2HPS6-F1
#
_cell.length_a   1.000
_cell.length_b   1.000
_cell.length_c   1.000
_cell.angle_alpha   90.00
_cell.angle_beta   90.00
_cell.angle_gamma   90.00
#
_symmetry.space_group_name_H-M   'P 1'
#
loop_
_entity.id
_entity.type
_entity.pdbx_description
1 polymer ?
#
loop_
_entity_poly.entity_id
_entity_poly.type
_entity_poly.pdbx_seq_one_letter_code
_entity_poly.pdbx_strand_id
1 'polypeptide(L)'
;MKSFDFKLKTVLEVRVNEEVRASEVHSEAKSFLEEALSQYQAVEVAIESNLTACKQAFEGQVASGTLSHLQTALRELRRQLEDLEPVVAERQSLVDTRCKELLQARQRREALEKMRDRQQDEFEQDLVRSEQQAIDEMVLLREAGGFGQRL
;
A
#
# COMPACT_ATOMS: atom_id res chain seq x y z
N MET A 1 15.89 34.97 -13.10
CA MET A 1 14.93 34.07 -13.75
C MET A 1 13.81 33.78 -12.77
N LYS A 2 12.55 33.83 -13.19
CA LYS A 2 11.45 33.37 -12.33
C LYS A 2 11.63 31.86 -12.11
N SER A 3 11.48 31.41 -10.87
CA SER A 3 11.45 29.99 -10.53
C SER A 3 10.04 29.44 -10.73
N PHE A 4 9.92 28.17 -11.12
CA PHE A 4 8.63 27.47 -11.15
C PHE A 4 8.03 27.38 -9.74
N ASP A 5 6.74 27.68 -9.61
CA ASP A 5 6.00 27.55 -8.35
C ASP A 5 4.69 26.80 -8.60
N PHE A 6 4.60 25.60 -8.01
CA PHE A 6 3.42 24.75 -8.13
C PHE A 6 2.38 25.14 -7.07
N LYS A 7 1.29 25.76 -7.52
CA LYS A 7 0.23 26.30 -6.65
C LYS A 7 -0.41 25.27 -5.71
N LEU A 8 -0.36 23.98 -6.05
CA LEU A 8 -0.95 22.89 -5.25
C LEU A 8 0.10 22.10 -4.46
N LYS A 9 1.31 22.64 -4.23
CA LYS A 9 2.38 21.96 -3.49
C LYS A 9 1.94 21.47 -2.11
N THR A 10 1.28 22.31 -1.32
CA THR A 10 0.76 21.92 0.00
C THR A 10 -0.28 20.80 -0.09
N VAL A 11 -1.12 20.82 -1.14
CA VAL A 11 -2.12 19.76 -1.36
C VAL A 11 -1.41 18.44 -1.71
N LEU A 12 -0.37 18.49 -2.54
CA LEU A 12 0.45 17.32 -2.86
C LEU A 12 1.11 16.73 -1.60
N GLU A 13 1.69 17.57 -0.74
CA GLU A 13 2.27 17.15 0.54
C GLU A 13 1.23 16.47 1.44
N VAL A 14 0.01 17.02 1.52
CA VAL A 14 -1.09 16.38 2.25
C VAL A 14 -1.42 15.01 1.66
N ARG A 15 -1.49 14.86 0.33
CA ARG A 15 -1.77 13.57 -0.32
C ARG A 15 -0.67 12.54 -0.12
N VAL A 16 0.60 12.97 -0.09
CA VAL A 16 1.73 12.09 0.29
C VAL A 16 1.54 11.57 1.71
N ASN A 17 1.21 12.45 2.66
CA ASN A 17 0.99 12.05 4.04
C ASN A 17 -0.24 11.13 4.21
N GLU A 18 -1.30 11.36 3.44
CA GLU A 18 -2.46 10.47 3.41
C GLU A 18 -2.10 9.07 2.89
N GLU A 19 -1.28 8.97 1.84
CA GLU A 19 -0.80 7.66 1.35
C GLU A 19 0.03 6.95 2.42
N VAL A 20 0.96 7.65 3.09
CA VAL A 20 1.78 7.07 4.16
C VAL A 20 0.90 6.51 5.27
N ARG A 21 -0.09 7.28 5.74
CA ARG A 21 -1.04 6.82 6.76
C ARG A 21 -1.86 5.63 6.29
N ALA A 22 -2.36 5.66 5.05
CA ALA A 22 -3.11 4.53 4.49
C ALA A 22 -2.24 3.26 4.38
N SER A 23 -0.94 3.42 4.10
CA SER A 23 0.02 2.32 4.06
C SER A 23 0.29 1.74 5.44
N GLU A 24 0.43 2.59 6.46
CA GLU A 24 0.59 2.17 7.86
C GLU A 24 -0.63 1.36 8.33
N VAL A 25 -1.84 1.89 8.14
CA VAL A 25 -3.09 1.22 8.52
C VAL A 25 -3.28 -0.11 7.77
N HIS A 26 -2.92 -0.17 6.49
CA HIS A 26 -2.96 -1.41 5.72
C HIS A 26 -1.92 -2.44 6.22
N SER A 27 -0.72 -2.00 6.60
CA SER A 27 0.31 -2.86 7.17
C SER A 27 -0.13 -3.43 8.53
N GLU A 28 -0.76 -2.60 9.36
CA GLU A 28 -1.31 -3.02 10.65
C GLU A 28 -2.42 -4.06 10.47
N ALA A 29 -3.36 -3.82 9.55
CA ALA A 29 -4.40 -4.80 9.22
C ALA A 29 -3.83 -6.14 8.74
N LYS A 30 -2.73 -6.10 7.96
CA LYS A 30 -2.02 -7.32 7.53
C LYS A 30 -1.38 -8.06 8.70
N SER A 31 -0.73 -7.35 9.62
CA SER A 31 -0.16 -7.95 10.83
C SER A 31 -1.24 -8.70 11.62
N PHE A 32 -2.40 -8.08 11.83
CA PHE A 32 -3.50 -8.74 12.54
C PHE A 32 -4.03 -9.96 11.77
N LEU A 33 -4.13 -9.91 10.44
CA LEU A 33 -4.52 -11.07 9.65
C LEU A 33 -3.50 -12.22 9.80
N GLU A 34 -2.20 -11.92 9.71
CA GLU A 34 -1.12 -12.90 9.87
C GLU A 34 -1.15 -13.56 11.26
N GLU A 35 -1.40 -12.79 12.32
CA GLU A 35 -1.59 -13.33 13.67
C GLU A 35 -2.78 -14.29 13.76
N ALA A 36 -3.92 -13.94 13.15
CA ALA A 36 -5.10 -14.82 13.15
C ALA A 36 -4.86 -16.10 12.35
N LEU A 37 -4.19 -16.00 11.19
CA LEU A 37 -3.82 -17.16 10.38
C LEU A 37 -2.81 -18.06 11.13
N SER A 38 -1.86 -17.48 11.84
CA SER A 38 -0.92 -18.24 12.67
C SER A 38 -1.62 -19.00 13.79
N GLN A 39 -2.59 -18.37 14.47
CA GLN A 39 -3.41 -19.02 15.47
C GLN A 39 -4.25 -20.15 14.87
N TYR A 40 -4.88 -19.90 13.73
CA TYR A 40 -5.68 -20.90 13.00
C TYR A 40 -4.83 -22.13 12.63
N GLN A 41 -3.64 -21.91 12.05
CA GLN A 41 -2.70 -22.99 11.72
C GLN A 41 -2.21 -23.75 12.96
N ALA A 42 -1.95 -23.06 14.07
CA ALA A 42 -1.55 -23.71 15.32
C ALA A 42 -2.66 -24.65 15.84
N VAL A 43 -3.92 -24.25 15.72
CA VAL A 43 -5.08 -25.08 16.09
C VAL A 43 -5.23 -26.27 15.14
N GLU A 44 -5.05 -26.09 13.83
CA GLU A 44 -5.05 -27.20 12.86
C GLU A 44 -3.98 -28.24 13.18
N VAL A 45 -2.74 -27.81 13.43
CA VAL A 45 -1.64 -28.70 13.83
C VAL A 45 -1.96 -29.43 15.14
N ALA A 46 -2.58 -28.74 16.11
CA ALA A 46 -3.01 -29.37 17.36
C ALA A 46 -4.11 -30.42 17.14
N ILE A 47 -5.05 -30.19 16.22
CA ILE A 47 -6.07 -31.15 15.82
C ILE A 47 -5.42 -32.39 15.18
N GLU A 48 -4.49 -32.20 14.25
CA GLU A 48 -3.76 -33.31 13.62
C GLU A 48 -2.97 -34.14 14.64
N SER A 49 -2.28 -33.46 15.57
CA SER A 49 -1.57 -34.12 16.67
C SER A 49 -2.53 -34.89 17.59
N ASN A 50 -3.70 -34.33 17.92
CA ASN A 50 -4.71 -35.02 18.71
C ASN A 50 -5.27 -36.26 17.97
N LEU A 51 -5.52 -36.15 16.67
CA LEU A 51 -6.00 -37.27 15.85
C LEU A 51 -4.97 -38.40 15.75
N THR A 52 -3.67 -38.07 15.63
CA THR A 52 -2.61 -39.09 15.66
C THR A 52 -2.51 -39.76 17.03
N ALA A 53 -2.59 -38.99 18.12
CA ALA A 53 -2.66 -39.54 19.48
C ALA A 53 -3.89 -40.44 19.69
N CYS A 54 -5.05 -40.07 19.12
CA CYS A 54 -6.25 -40.92 19.14
C CYS A 54 -5.99 -42.25 18.45
N LYS A 55 -5.43 -42.25 17.24
CA LYS A 55 -5.11 -43.48 16.48
C LYS A 55 -4.17 -44.39 17.26
N GLN A 56 -3.09 -43.85 17.82
CA GLN A 56 -2.16 -44.60 18.66
C GLN A 56 -2.83 -45.16 19.91
N ALA A 57 -3.72 -44.39 20.55
CA ALA A 57 -4.47 -44.86 21.71
C ALA A 57 -5.48 -45.97 21.38
N PHE A 58 -6.01 -46.01 20.15
CA PHE A 58 -6.84 -47.11 19.66
C PHE A 58 -6.01 -48.36 19.29
N GLU A 59 -4.78 -48.18 18.79
CA GLU A 59 -3.87 -49.28 18.45
C GLU A 59 -3.22 -49.92 19.69
N GLY A 60 -3.07 -49.16 20.78
CA GLY A 60 -2.63 -49.66 22.08
C GLY A 60 -3.79 -50.11 22.98
N GLN A 61 -3.51 -50.97 23.97
CA GLN A 61 -4.46 -51.26 25.08
C GLN A 61 -4.50 -50.08 26.07
N VAL A 62 -4.95 -48.91 25.62
CA VAL A 62 -4.97 -47.70 26.45
C VAL A 62 -6.24 -47.64 27.29
N ALA A 63 -6.10 -47.16 28.53
CA ALA A 63 -7.22 -47.00 29.46
C ALA A 63 -8.32 -46.07 28.88
N SER A 64 -9.58 -46.47 29.07
CA SER A 64 -10.78 -45.75 28.60
C SER A 64 -10.79 -44.24 28.92
N GLY A 65 -10.20 -43.84 30.05
CA GLY A 65 -10.09 -42.42 30.44
C GLY A 65 -9.27 -41.56 29.48
N THR A 66 -8.17 -42.10 28.93
CA THR A 66 -7.29 -41.38 28.00
C THR A 66 -8.01 -41.06 26.69
N LEU A 67 -8.81 -42.00 26.18
CA LEU A 67 -9.62 -41.79 24.97
C LEU A 67 -10.68 -40.70 25.18
N SER A 68 -11.32 -40.67 26.37
CA SER A 68 -12.30 -39.62 26.71
C SER A 68 -11.67 -38.22 26.76
N HIS A 69 -10.46 -38.11 27.33
CA HIS A 69 -9.72 -36.85 27.34
C HIS A 69 -9.35 -36.38 25.94
N LEU A 70 -8.86 -37.27 25.08
CA LEU A 70 -8.50 -36.93 23.70
C LEU A 70 -9.72 -36.47 22.89
N GLN A 71 -10.85 -37.17 23.01
CA GLN A 71 -12.11 -36.77 22.36
C GLN A 71 -12.62 -35.41 22.84
N THR A 72 -12.50 -35.13 24.13
CA THR A 72 -12.90 -33.84 24.70
C THR A 72 -12.01 -32.72 24.19
N ALA A 73 -10.69 -32.92 24.19
CA ALA A 73 -9.73 -31.98 23.63
C ALA A 73 -9.97 -31.73 22.12
N LEU A 74 -10.29 -32.79 21.36
CA LEU A 74 -10.61 -32.65 19.93
C LEU A 74 -11.85 -31.78 19.68
N ARG A 75 -12.91 -31.94 20.50
CA ARG A 75 -14.12 -31.10 20.40
C ARG A 75 -13.81 -29.65 20.70
N GLU A 76 -13.02 -29.38 21.74
CA GLU A 76 -12.65 -28.02 22.09
C GLU A 76 -11.77 -27.36 21.02
N LEU A 77 -10.81 -28.09 20.46
CA LEU A 77 -9.99 -27.59 19.34
C LEU A 77 -10.82 -27.27 18.10
N ARG A 78 -11.82 -28.11 17.77
CA ARG A 78 -12.75 -27.83 16.66
C ARG A 78 -13.60 -26.59 16.93
N ARG A 79 -14.09 -26.42 18.15
CA ARG A 79 -14.83 -25.22 18.56
C ARG A 79 -13.96 -23.96 18.43
N GLN A 80 -12.70 -24.03 18.85
CA GLN A 80 -11.76 -22.93 18.69
C GLN A 80 -11.52 -22.58 17.21
N LEU A 81 -11.47 -23.59 16.34
CA LEU A 81 -11.34 -23.39 14.90
C LEU A 81 -12.59 -22.73 14.32
N GLU A 82 -13.78 -23.21 14.67
CA GLU A 82 -15.07 -22.59 14.29
C GLU A 82 -15.19 -21.14 14.77
N ASP A 83 -14.65 -20.81 15.95
CA ASP A 83 -14.62 -19.44 16.48
C ASP A 83 -13.58 -18.56 15.77
N LEU A 84 -12.49 -19.13 15.24
CA LEU A 84 -11.42 -18.40 14.55
C LEU A 84 -11.72 -18.14 13.07
N GLU A 85 -12.45 -19.02 12.39
CA GLU A 85 -12.88 -18.85 10.99
C GLU A 85 -13.52 -17.48 10.70
N PRO A 86 -14.56 -17.03 11.45
CA PRO A 86 -15.17 -15.72 11.21
C PRO A 86 -14.19 -14.57 11.51
N VAL A 87 -13.28 -14.73 12.47
CA VAL A 87 -12.27 -13.72 12.81
C VAL A 87 -11.27 -13.55 11.66
N VAL A 88 -10.80 -14.65 11.06
CA VAL A 88 -9.93 -14.61 9.89
C VAL A 88 -10.65 -13.96 8.71
N ALA A 89 -11.91 -14.32 8.46
CA ALA A 89 -12.70 -13.73 7.38
C ALA A 89 -12.93 -12.22 7.56
N GLU A 90 -13.22 -11.78 8.79
CA GLU A 90 -13.38 -10.35 9.12
C GLU A 90 -12.08 -9.59 8.88
N ARG A 91 -10.94 -10.10 9.39
CA ARG A 91 -9.62 -9.49 9.22
C ARG A 91 -9.20 -9.45 7.76
N GLN A 92 -9.51 -10.49 6.97
CA GLN A 92 -9.26 -10.49 5.53
C GLN A 92 -10.07 -9.39 4.83
N SER A 93 -11.37 -9.25 5.16
CA SER A 93 -12.20 -8.19 4.59
C SER A 93 -11.68 -6.78 4.94
N LEU A 94 -11.12 -6.62 6.14
CA LEU A 94 -10.51 -5.38 6.58
C LEU A 94 -9.26 -5.07 5.76
N VAL A 95 -8.37 -6.05 5.57
CA VAL A 95 -7.17 -5.90 4.71
C VAL A 95 -7.57 -5.50 3.29
N ASP A 96 -8.57 -6.15 2.71
CA ASP A 96 -9.05 -5.84 1.36
C ASP A 96 -9.60 -4.40 1.26
N THR A 97 -10.31 -3.96 2.30
CA THR A 97 -10.83 -2.58 2.40
C THR A 97 -9.70 -1.58 2.51
N ARG A 98 -8.72 -1.81 3.40
CA ARG A 98 -7.54 -0.93 3.56
C ARG A 98 -6.65 -0.89 2.32
N CYS A 99 -6.55 -2.01 1.59
CA CYS A 99 -5.84 -2.08 0.32
C CYS A 99 -6.49 -1.17 -0.73
N LYS A 100 -7.83 -1.16 -0.83
CA LYS A 100 -8.56 -0.26 -1.72
C LYS A 100 -8.35 1.21 -1.35
N GLU A 101 -8.38 1.54 -0.05
CA GLU A 101 -8.12 2.90 0.44
C GLU A 101 -6.69 3.38 0.10
N LEU A 102 -5.69 2.51 0.30
CA LEU A 102 -4.31 2.78 -0.08
C LEU A 102 -4.18 3.04 -1.59
N LEU A 103 -4.84 2.22 -2.42
CA LEU A 103 -4.81 2.40 -3.87
C LEU A 103 -5.45 3.73 -4.28
N GLN A 104 -6.55 4.12 -3.64
CA GLN A 104 -7.19 5.41 -3.90
C GLN A 104 -6.30 6.59 -3.46
N ALA A 105 -5.63 6.49 -2.31
CA ALA A 105 -4.69 7.51 -1.85
C ALA A 105 -3.54 7.68 -2.85
N ARG A 106 -2.97 6.57 -3.34
CA ARG A 106 -1.95 6.57 -4.40
C ARG A 106 -2.43 7.25 -5.67
N GLN A 107 -3.59 6.87 -6.18
CA GLN A 107 -4.15 7.47 -7.40
C GLN A 107 -4.36 8.98 -7.27
N ARG A 108 -4.81 9.45 -6.10
CA ARG A 108 -4.97 10.89 -5.82
C ARG A 108 -3.64 11.63 -5.81
N ARG A 109 -2.59 11.05 -5.21
CA ARG A 109 -1.23 11.62 -5.24
C ARG A 109 -0.70 11.68 -6.67
N GLU A 110 -0.76 10.56 -7.40
CA GLU A 110 -0.25 10.46 -8.77
C GLU A 110 -0.96 11.44 -9.73
N ALA A 111 -2.26 11.67 -9.55
CA ALA A 111 -2.99 12.66 -10.34
C ALA A 111 -2.42 14.07 -10.15
N LEU A 112 -2.08 14.47 -8.92
CA LEU A 112 -1.49 15.76 -8.62
C LEU A 112 -0.04 15.87 -9.12
N GLU A 113 0.74 14.79 -9.05
CA GLU A 113 2.09 14.78 -9.62
C GLU A 113 2.06 14.95 -11.13
N LYS A 114 1.19 14.22 -11.83
CA LYS A 114 1.01 14.40 -13.29
C LYS A 114 0.60 15.83 -13.64
N MET A 115 -0.22 16.47 -12.81
CA MET A 115 -0.57 17.88 -13.01
C MET A 115 0.62 18.81 -12.77
N ARG A 116 1.42 18.57 -11.73
CA ARG A 116 2.65 19.33 -11.46
C ARG A 116 3.62 19.22 -12.63
N ASP A 117 3.88 18.01 -13.09
CA ASP A 117 4.87 17.74 -14.13
C ASP A 117 4.45 18.43 -15.45
N ARG A 118 3.16 18.37 -15.81
CA ARG A 118 2.65 19.14 -16.97
C ARG A 118 2.83 20.65 -16.84
N GLN A 119 2.53 21.22 -15.66
CA GLN A 119 2.72 22.65 -15.43
C GLN A 119 4.19 23.05 -15.47
N GLN A 120 5.08 22.15 -15.05
CA GLN A 120 6.51 22.36 -15.14
C GLN A 120 6.97 22.34 -16.61
N ASP A 121 6.53 21.35 -17.39
CA ASP A 121 6.83 21.28 -18.83
C ASP A 121 6.36 22.54 -19.57
N GLU A 122 5.15 23.02 -19.29
CA GLU A 122 4.60 24.26 -19.85
C GLU A 122 5.46 25.48 -19.47
N PHE A 123 5.85 25.58 -18.19
CA PHE A 123 6.70 26.66 -17.71
C PHE A 123 8.09 26.66 -18.39
N GLU A 124 8.70 25.49 -18.56
CA GLU A 124 9.99 25.34 -19.23
C GLU A 124 9.90 25.71 -20.72
N GLN A 125 8.81 25.32 -21.40
CA GLN A 125 8.59 25.71 -22.80
C GLN A 125 8.40 27.22 -22.96
N ASP A 126 7.65 27.86 -22.06
CA ASP A 126 7.45 29.30 -22.10
C ASP A 126 8.73 30.08 -21.80
N LEU A 127 9.57 29.56 -20.89
CA LEU A 127 10.90 30.11 -20.63
C LEU A 127 11.75 30.09 -21.91
N VAL A 128 11.87 28.93 -22.56
CA VAL A 128 12.62 28.78 -23.82
C VAL A 128 12.10 29.70 -24.91
N ARG A 129 10.77 29.82 -25.06
CA ARG A 129 10.17 30.75 -26.04
C ARG A 129 10.50 32.21 -25.73
N SER A 130 10.44 32.60 -24.46
CA SER A 130 10.76 33.98 -24.04
C SER A 130 12.24 34.31 -24.24
N GLU A 131 13.13 33.36 -24.01
CA GLU A 131 14.56 33.49 -24.27
C GLU A 131 14.84 33.65 -25.77
N GLN A 132 14.20 32.83 -26.61
CA GLN A 132 14.32 32.93 -28.06
C GLN A 132 13.81 34.28 -28.58
N GLN A 133 12.65 34.75 -28.09
CA GLN A 133 12.12 36.07 -28.45
C GLN A 133 13.09 37.20 -28.08
N ALA A 134 13.69 37.15 -26.88
CA ALA A 134 14.67 38.13 -26.46
C ALA A 134 15.94 38.12 -27.35
N ILE A 135 16.39 36.93 -27.77
CA ILE A 135 17.51 36.79 -28.72
C ILE A 135 17.15 37.41 -30.07
N ASP A 136 15.98 37.08 -30.62
CA ASP A 136 15.52 37.58 -31.91
C ASP A 136 15.37 39.11 -31.90
N GLU A 137 14.81 39.68 -30.82
CA GLU A 137 14.73 41.13 -30.62
C GLU A 137 16.11 41.78 -30.59
N MET A 138 17.10 41.18 -29.91
CA MET A 138 18.47 41.70 -29.90
C MET A 138 19.12 41.66 -31.30
N VAL A 139 18.86 40.61 -32.08
CA VAL A 139 19.35 40.51 -33.47
C VAL A 139 18.73 41.62 -34.33
N LEU A 140 17.41 41.79 -34.26
CA LEU A 140 16.70 42.84 -35.00
C LEU A 140 17.18 44.25 -34.61
N LEU A 141 17.40 44.51 -33.32
CA LEU A 141 17.94 45.80 -32.85
C LEU A 141 19.37 46.03 -33.36
N ARG A 142 20.21 44.99 -33.42
CA ARG A 142 21.56 45.07 -33.98
C ARG A 142 21.54 45.37 -35.49
N GLU A 143 20.64 44.74 -36.23
CA GLU A 143 20.46 44.98 -37.67
C GLU A 143 19.90 46.38 -37.93
N ALA A 144 18.88 46.81 -37.18
CA ALA A 144 18.26 48.13 -37.29
C ALA A 144 19.19 49.27 -36.84
N GLY A 145 20.09 49.02 -35.88
CA GLY A 145 21.09 49.97 -35.40
C GLY A 145 22.27 50.21 -36.34
N GLY A 146 22.29 49.58 -37.53
CA GLY A 146 23.33 49.83 -38.54
C GLY A 146 24.70 49.25 -38.22
N PHE A 147 24.82 48.32 -37.26
CA PHE A 147 26.09 47.64 -36.96
C PHE A 147 26.47 46.55 -37.99
N GLY A 148 25.79 46.53 -39.15
CA GLY A 148 26.07 45.64 -40.28
C GLY A 148 27.16 46.11 -41.24
N GLN A 149 27.74 47.30 -41.05
CA GLN A 149 28.83 47.77 -41.91
C GLN A 149 30.01 48.33 -41.11
N ARG A 150 31.06 47.50 -41.02
CA ARG A 150 32.46 47.84 -41.31
C ARG A 150 33.29 46.57 -41.12
N LEU A 151 33.41 45.79 -42.21
CA LEU A 151 34.63 45.05 -42.53
C LEU A 151 35.57 46.03 -43.26
#